data_AF-A0A0F7PHW6-F1
#
_entry.id   AF-A0A0F7PHW6-F1
#
_cell.length_a   1.000
_cell.length_b   1.000
_cell.length_c   1.000
_cell.angle_alpha   90.00
_cell.angle_beta   90.00
_cell.angle_gamma   90.00
#
_symmetry.space_group_name_H-M   'P 1'
#
loop_
_entity.id
_entity.type
_entity.pdbx_description
1 polymer ?
#
loop_
_entity_poly.entity_id
_entity_poly.type
_entity_poly.pdbx_seq_one_letter_code
_entity_poly.pdbx_strand_id
1 'polypeptide(L)'
;MRLRNAFLTSLAAVALAVPLASPAHATVSITCTDLKFDSSIEIVLGAGPVPNVLSVRIAMGDRELTTEAGFPGEVVSKAQNFDDGEVFRIDLMDQQATRRVAAIRLLRGDHDTMPVQIGFVQIEDDPPVGITCEGP
;
A
#
# COMPACT_ATOMS: atom_id res chain seq x y z
N MET A 1 -0.03 8.85 -74.28
CA MET A 1 0.54 7.97 -73.23
C MET A 1 0.95 8.85 -72.04
N ARG A 2 0.01 9.14 -71.14
CA ARG A 2 0.22 9.94 -69.91
C ARG A 2 -0.25 9.10 -68.73
N LEU A 3 0.63 8.25 -68.21
CA LEU A 3 0.45 7.50 -66.96
C LEU A 3 1.63 7.82 -66.04
N ARG A 4 1.59 9.00 -65.42
CA ARG A 4 2.45 9.34 -64.28
C ARG A 4 1.64 10.29 -63.42
N ASN A 5 0.79 9.76 -62.54
CA ASN A 5 0.22 10.45 -61.37
C ASN A 5 -0.83 9.56 -60.69
N ALA A 6 -0.39 8.52 -59.97
CA ALA A 6 -1.30 7.76 -59.09
C ALA A 6 -0.56 6.94 -58.02
N PHE A 7 0.59 7.41 -57.51
CA PHE A 7 1.37 6.65 -56.52
C PHE A 7 1.83 7.48 -55.32
N LEU A 8 1.04 8.47 -54.87
CA LEU A 8 1.45 9.33 -53.75
C LEU A 8 0.39 9.55 -52.65
N THR A 9 -0.74 8.85 -52.67
CA THR A 9 -1.85 9.13 -51.74
C THR A 9 -2.35 7.90 -50.98
N SER A 10 -1.43 7.10 -50.43
CA SER A 10 -1.78 6.07 -49.43
C SER A 10 -0.62 5.70 -48.51
N LEU A 11 0.06 6.69 -47.92
CA LEU A 11 0.61 6.50 -46.57
C LEU A 11 -0.46 6.95 -45.58
N ALA A 12 -1.45 6.06 -45.45
CA ALA A 12 -2.45 6.10 -44.41
C ALA A 12 -1.74 6.10 -43.03
N ALA A 13 -1.91 7.18 -42.29
CA ALA A 13 -2.54 7.15 -40.97
C ALA A 13 -2.22 5.97 -40.01
N VAL A 14 -0.95 5.60 -39.80
CA VAL A 14 -0.53 4.64 -38.75
C VAL A 14 0.54 5.24 -37.82
N ALA A 15 0.51 6.56 -37.59
CA ALA A 15 1.52 7.22 -36.75
C ALA A 15 0.96 7.89 -35.47
N LEU A 16 -0.34 7.80 -35.19
CA LEU A 16 -0.97 8.51 -34.07
C LEU A 16 -1.49 7.61 -32.93
N ALA A 17 -1.23 6.30 -32.99
CA ALA A 17 -1.46 5.40 -31.86
C ALA A 17 -0.18 5.28 -31.01
N VAL A 18 0.37 6.41 -30.56
CA VAL A 18 1.31 6.36 -29.43
C VAL A 18 0.42 6.21 -28.19
N PRO A 19 0.43 5.05 -27.49
CA PRO A 19 -0.33 4.94 -26.27
C PRO A 19 0.25 5.97 -25.30
N LEU A 20 -0.60 6.89 -24.85
CA LEU A 20 -0.39 7.67 -23.64
C LEU A 20 -0.41 6.68 -22.47
N ALA A 21 0.62 5.85 -22.37
CA ALA A 21 0.86 5.04 -21.19
C ALA A 21 1.30 6.02 -20.10
N SER A 22 0.33 6.54 -19.36
CA SER A 22 0.61 7.14 -18.06
C SER A 22 1.46 6.14 -17.27
N PRO A 23 2.52 6.58 -16.58
CA PRO A 23 3.26 5.68 -15.72
C PRO A 23 2.25 5.04 -14.77
N ALA A 24 2.16 3.71 -14.82
CA ALA A 24 1.42 2.95 -13.82
C ALA A 24 2.20 3.14 -12.52
N HIS A 25 1.83 4.16 -11.74
CA HIS A 25 2.26 4.28 -10.36
C HIS A 25 1.63 3.10 -9.63
N ALA A 26 2.37 1.99 -9.56
CA ALA A 26 1.93 0.79 -8.86
C ALA A 26 1.89 1.11 -7.37
N THR A 27 0.72 1.50 -6.88
CA THR A 27 0.40 1.37 -5.46
C THR A 27 0.34 -0.11 -5.16
N VAL A 28 1.15 -0.55 -4.21
CA VAL A 28 1.21 -1.93 -3.76
C VAL A 28 0.71 -1.99 -2.32
N SER A 29 -0.01 -3.05 -1.97
CA SER A 29 -0.56 -3.22 -0.64
C SER A 29 0.17 -4.31 0.12
N ILE A 30 0.34 -4.08 1.42
CA ILE A 30 0.58 -5.15 2.39
C ILE A 30 -0.75 -5.40 3.10
N THR A 31 -1.24 -6.63 3.02
CA THR A 31 -2.47 -7.06 3.68
C THR A 31 -2.11 -8.03 4.79
N CYS A 32 -2.58 -7.76 6.01
CA CYS A 32 -2.35 -8.61 7.15
C CYS A 32 -3.65 -9.13 7.75
N THR A 33 -3.54 -10.30 8.36
CA THR A 33 -4.61 -10.91 9.16
C THR A 33 -4.03 -11.60 10.39
N ASP A 34 -4.84 -11.80 11.41
CA ASP A 34 -4.47 -12.58 12.59
C ASP A 34 -4.75 -14.08 12.38
N LEU A 35 -4.32 -14.93 13.32
CA LEU A 35 -4.50 -16.38 13.21
C LEU A 35 -5.98 -16.82 13.22
N LYS A 36 -6.89 -15.97 13.69
CA LYS A 36 -8.32 -16.25 13.74
C LYS A 36 -9.10 -15.67 12.55
N PHE A 37 -8.44 -14.86 11.71
CA PHE A 37 -9.05 -14.13 10.60
C PHE A 37 -10.13 -13.12 11.02
N ASP A 38 -10.07 -12.66 12.27
CA ASP A 38 -10.99 -11.67 12.85
C ASP A 38 -10.43 -10.24 12.72
N SER A 39 -9.15 -10.12 12.38
CA SER A 39 -8.46 -8.84 12.19
C SER A 39 -8.05 -8.65 10.74
N SER A 40 -8.21 -7.43 10.24
CA SER A 40 -7.73 -7.03 8.91
C SER A 40 -6.92 -5.74 9.00
N ILE A 41 -5.76 -5.73 8.34
CA ILE A 41 -4.91 -4.56 8.22
C ILE A 41 -4.54 -4.41 6.76
N GLU A 42 -4.74 -3.21 6.22
CA GLU A 42 -4.35 -2.87 4.86
C GLU A 42 -3.40 -1.68 4.92
N ILE A 43 -2.20 -1.85 4.39
CA ILE A 43 -1.17 -0.82 4.32
C ILE A 43 -0.92 -0.56 2.83
N VAL A 44 -1.28 0.62 2.35
CA VAL A 44 -1.01 1.03 0.98
C VAL A 44 0.34 1.71 0.93
N LEU A 45 1.23 1.22 0.07
CA LEU A 45 2.55 1.78 -0.16
C LEU A 45 2.58 2.55 -1.48
N GLY A 46 3.20 3.72 -1.43
CA GLY A 46 3.53 4.53 -2.60
C GLY A 46 4.86 4.15 -3.20
N ALA A 47 5.07 4.53 -4.46
CA ALA A 47 6.34 4.32 -5.15
C ALA A 47 7.46 5.18 -4.52
N GLY A 48 8.64 4.58 -4.34
CA GLY A 48 9.81 5.28 -3.82
C GLY A 48 10.97 4.33 -3.50
N PRO A 49 12.17 4.87 -3.19
CA PRO A 49 13.34 4.07 -2.80
C PRO A 49 13.22 3.44 -1.40
N VAL A 50 12.23 3.87 -0.60
CA VAL A 50 11.88 3.36 0.72
C VAL A 50 10.35 3.22 0.77
N PRO A 51 9.76 2.20 1.42
CA PRO A 51 8.31 2.07 1.51
C PRO A 51 7.66 3.31 2.10
N ASN A 52 6.95 4.05 1.26
CA ASN A 52 6.20 5.22 1.67
C ASN A 52 4.76 4.80 2.00
N VAL A 53 4.43 4.70 3.28
CA VAL A 53 3.06 4.36 3.70
C VAL A 53 2.10 5.48 3.30
N LEU A 54 1.25 5.27 2.30
CA LEU A 54 0.25 6.25 1.87
C LEU A 54 -0.97 6.21 2.77
N SER A 55 -1.47 5.01 3.05
CA SER A 55 -2.57 4.83 3.97
C SER A 55 -2.47 3.54 4.77
N VAL A 56 -3.13 3.54 5.92
CA VAL A 56 -3.31 2.37 6.78
C VAL A 56 -4.77 2.30 7.18
N ARG A 57 -5.34 1.10 7.08
CA ARG A 57 -6.66 0.74 7.61
C ARG A 57 -6.51 -0.45 8.53
N ILE A 58 -7.12 -0.40 9.70
CA ILE A 58 -7.12 -1.47 10.71
C ILE A 58 -8.57 -1.71 11.10
N ALA A 59 -9.01 -2.96 11.02
CA ALA A 59 -10.25 -3.41 11.65
C ALA A 59 -9.92 -4.59 12.60
N MET A 60 -10.23 -4.41 13.88
CA MET A 60 -9.95 -5.38 14.94
C MET A 60 -11.05 -5.34 16.00
N GLY A 61 -11.86 -6.40 16.08
CA GLY A 61 -13.04 -6.40 16.94
C GLY A 61 -13.98 -5.25 16.58
N ASP A 62 -14.31 -4.42 17.56
CA ASP A 62 -15.18 -3.23 17.38
C ASP A 62 -14.39 -1.95 17.02
N ARG A 63 -13.06 -2.04 16.87
CA ARG A 63 -12.20 -0.90 16.54
C ARG A 63 -11.92 -0.89 15.04
N GLU A 64 -12.27 0.23 14.40
CA GLU A 64 -11.83 0.56 13.05
C GLU A 64 -10.99 1.84 13.09
N LEU A 65 -9.78 1.80 12.54
CA LEU A 65 -8.86 2.93 12.43
C LEU A 65 -8.50 3.14 10.95
N THR A 66 -8.40 4.40 10.52
CA THR A 66 -8.01 4.75 9.15
C THR A 66 -7.17 6.01 9.12
N THR A 67 -6.18 6.08 8.23
CA THR A 67 -5.48 7.34 7.94
C THR A 67 -6.15 8.18 6.86
N GLU A 68 -7.19 7.66 6.21
CA GLU A 68 -7.90 8.32 5.12
C GLU A 68 -9.21 8.95 5.60
N ALA A 69 -9.35 10.25 5.39
CA ALA A 69 -10.60 10.95 5.68
C ALA A 69 -11.72 10.47 4.75
N GLY A 70 -12.89 10.20 5.32
CA GLY A 70 -14.08 9.76 4.56
C GLY A 70 -14.26 8.24 4.47
N PHE A 71 -13.29 7.45 4.95
CA PHE A 71 -13.49 6.01 5.19
C PHE A 71 -14.12 5.77 6.57
N PRO A 72 -14.81 4.63 6.76
CA PRO A 72 -15.27 4.21 8.09
C PRO A 72 -14.12 4.08 9.10
N GLY A 73 -14.43 4.34 10.37
CA GLY A 73 -13.48 4.23 11.49
C GLY A 73 -12.99 5.57 12.04
N GLU A 74 -12.22 5.48 13.12
CA GLU A 74 -11.52 6.60 13.75
C GLU A 74 -10.38 7.07 12.84
N VAL A 75 -10.41 8.34 12.44
CA VAL A 75 -9.35 8.92 11.62
C VAL A 75 -8.12 9.20 12.49
N VAL A 76 -7.00 8.55 12.16
CA VAL A 76 -5.69 8.65 12.82
C VAL A 76 -4.65 9.26 11.87
N SER A 77 -3.56 9.77 12.42
CA SER A 77 -2.45 10.32 11.64
C SER A 77 -1.26 9.38 11.64
N LYS A 78 -0.52 9.32 10.52
CA LYS A 78 0.75 8.59 10.46
C LYS A 78 1.83 9.44 11.13
N ALA A 79 2.44 8.98 12.22
CA ALA A 79 3.58 9.66 12.83
C ALA A 79 4.86 9.38 12.06
N GLN A 80 5.26 8.11 12.04
CA GLN A 80 6.49 7.67 11.41
C GLN A 80 6.33 6.25 10.87
N ASN A 81 6.99 6.00 9.75
CA ASN A 81 7.26 4.67 9.23
C ASN A 81 8.77 4.49 9.10
N PHE A 82 9.26 3.33 9.51
CA PHE A 82 10.68 2.98 9.44
C PHE A 82 10.84 1.61 8.83
N ASP A 83 11.78 1.50 7.90
CA ASP A 83 12.15 0.27 7.22
C ASP A 83 13.68 0.20 7.12
N ASP A 84 14.27 -0.89 7.62
CA ASP A 84 15.71 -1.18 7.51
C ASP A 84 16.02 -2.42 6.65
N GLY A 85 15.02 -2.98 5.98
CA GLY A 85 15.14 -4.21 5.19
C GLY A 85 14.72 -5.45 5.96
N GLU A 86 14.90 -5.50 7.28
CA GLU A 86 14.53 -6.64 8.14
C GLU A 86 13.23 -6.37 8.90
N VAL A 87 13.03 -5.12 9.34
CA VAL A 87 11.92 -4.71 10.18
C VAL A 87 11.18 -3.55 9.54
N PHE A 88 9.86 -3.68 9.45
CA PHE A 88 8.97 -2.61 9.03
C PHE A 88 8.08 -2.15 10.19
N ARG A 89 8.16 -0.87 10.55
CA ARG A 89 7.51 -0.29 11.73
C ARG A 89 6.64 0.89 11.32
N ILE A 90 5.41 0.92 11.80
CA ILE A 90 4.47 2.02 11.56
C ILE A 90 3.84 2.42 12.90
N ASP A 91 3.87 3.72 13.21
CA ASP A 91 3.16 4.29 14.35
C ASP A 91 2.04 5.23 13.87
N LEU A 92 0.83 4.97 14.35
CA LEU A 92 -0.35 5.80 14.14
C LEU A 92 -0.64 6.59 15.41
N MET A 93 -0.89 7.87 15.27
CA MET A 93 -1.22 8.80 16.35
C MET A 93 -2.66 9.28 16.22
N ASP A 94 -3.17 9.89 17.28
CA ASP A 94 -4.38 10.70 17.17
C ASP A 94 -4.16 11.90 16.22
N GLN A 95 -5.24 12.57 15.84
CA GLN A 95 -5.15 13.71 14.90
C GLN A 95 -4.37 14.90 15.46
N GLN A 96 -4.22 14.99 16.77
CA GLN A 96 -3.48 16.05 17.45
C GLN A 96 -2.02 15.66 17.73
N ALA A 97 -1.59 14.46 17.33
CA ALA A 97 -0.25 13.90 17.58
C ALA A 97 0.15 13.93 19.07
N THR A 98 -0.81 13.80 19.98
CA THR A 98 -0.60 13.80 21.44
C THR A 98 -0.32 12.40 21.98
N ARG A 99 -0.84 11.36 21.33
CA ARG A 99 -0.69 9.98 21.79
C ARG A 99 -0.66 9.00 20.62
N ARG A 100 0.04 7.88 20.81
CA ARG A 100 0.04 6.76 19.86
C ARG A 100 -1.24 5.95 20.02
N VAL A 101 -1.99 5.80 18.93
CA VAL A 101 -3.24 5.04 18.87
C VAL A 101 -2.99 3.62 18.41
N ALA A 102 -2.04 3.39 17.50
CA ALA A 102 -1.66 2.03 17.12
C ALA A 102 -0.19 1.92 16.75
N ALA A 103 0.37 0.73 16.95
CA ALA A 103 1.71 0.35 16.54
C ALA A 103 1.65 -0.94 15.72
N ILE A 104 2.20 -0.92 14.52
CA ILE A 104 2.40 -2.10 13.67
C ILE A 104 3.90 -2.38 13.60
N ARG A 105 4.29 -3.62 13.84
CA ARG A 105 5.68 -4.09 13.77
C ARG A 105 5.73 -5.39 13.00
N LEU A 106 6.38 -5.37 11.85
CA LEU A 106 6.56 -6.52 10.97
C LEU A 106 8.03 -6.89 10.88
N LEU A 107 8.30 -8.19 10.86
CA LEU A 107 9.56 -8.80 10.52
C LEU A 107 9.41 -9.38 9.11
N ARG A 108 10.31 -9.00 8.20
CA ARG A 108 10.36 -9.61 6.87
C ARG A 108 11.05 -10.96 6.96
N GLY A 109 10.40 -11.98 6.43
CA GLY A 109 11.04 -13.25 6.10
C GLY A 109 11.44 -13.25 4.63
N ASP A 110 12.71 -13.50 4.34
CA ASP A 110 13.12 -13.83 2.97
C ASP A 110 12.58 -15.22 2.62
N HIS A 111 11.54 -15.25 1.78
CA HIS A 111 11.00 -16.47 1.22
C HIS A 111 10.98 -16.41 -0.30
N ASP A 112 11.55 -17.45 -0.94
CA ASP A 112 11.82 -17.52 -2.38
C ASP A 112 10.58 -17.41 -3.29
N THR A 113 9.37 -17.52 -2.75
CA THR A 113 8.14 -17.60 -3.56
C THR A 113 7.10 -16.51 -3.27
N MET A 114 7.03 -15.98 -2.04
CA MET A 114 6.19 -14.83 -1.65
C MET A 114 6.78 -14.19 -0.38
N PRO A 115 6.93 -12.86 -0.29
CA PRO A 115 7.39 -12.22 0.94
C PRO A 115 6.28 -12.35 2.00
N VAL A 116 6.42 -13.32 2.89
CA VAL A 116 5.57 -13.46 4.07
C VAL A 116 6.24 -12.70 5.20
N GLN A 117 5.49 -11.78 5.79
CA GLN A 117 5.95 -10.99 6.94
C GLN A 117 5.14 -11.41 8.16
N ILE A 118 5.80 -11.50 9.31
CA ILE A 118 5.15 -11.83 10.58
C ILE A 118 5.35 -10.71 11.57
N GLY A 119 4.39 -10.48 12.45
CA GLY A 119 4.48 -9.33 13.32
C GLY A 119 3.37 -9.24 14.34
N PHE A 120 3.17 -8.03 14.82
CA PHE A 120 2.04 -7.69 15.66
C PHE A 120 1.47 -6.33 15.32
N VAL A 121 0.20 -6.16 15.66
CA VAL A 121 -0.45 -4.87 15.82
C VAL A 121 -0.86 -4.69 17.27
N GLN A 122 -0.71 -3.48 17.78
CA GLN A 122 -1.16 -3.09 19.11
C GLN A 122 -1.99 -1.82 18.99
N ILE A 123 -3.22 -1.83 19.50
CA ILE A 123 -4.08 -0.64 19.58
C ILE A 123 -4.05 -0.15 21.02
N GLU A 124 -3.58 1.08 21.22
CA GLU A 124 -3.49 1.74 22.54
C GLU A 124 -2.84 0.84 23.60
N ASP A 125 -3.57 0.55 24.68
CA ASP A 125 -3.11 -0.27 25.81
C ASP A 125 -3.60 -1.73 25.73
N ASP A 126 -4.25 -2.12 24.63
CA ASP A 126 -4.67 -3.51 24.43
C ASP A 126 -3.45 -4.42 24.23
N PRO A 127 -3.55 -5.72 24.59
CA PRO A 127 -2.51 -6.69 24.30
C PRO A 127 -2.22 -6.77 22.79
N PRO A 128 -0.94 -6.86 22.38
CA PRO A 128 -0.59 -6.98 20.97
C PRO A 128 -1.14 -8.28 20.38
N VAL A 129 -1.70 -8.18 19.17
CA VAL A 129 -2.23 -9.32 18.41
C VAL A 129 -1.22 -9.69 17.34
N GLY A 130 -0.85 -10.97 17.30
CA GLY A 130 0.03 -11.52 16.27
C GLY A 130 -0.65 -11.54 14.90
N ILE A 131 0.06 -11.07 13.88
CA ILE A 131 -0.44 -10.97 12.50
C ILE A 131 0.54 -11.60 11.52
N THR A 132 0.00 -12.10 10.41
CA THR A 132 0.75 -12.53 9.22
C THR A 132 0.34 -11.62 8.07
N CYS A 133 1.31 -11.18 7.28
CA CYS A 133 1.10 -10.25 6.19
C CYS A 133 1.64 -10.78 4.87
N GLU A 134 0.94 -10.43 3.80
CA GLU A 134 1.32 -10.67 2.41
C GLU A 134 1.44 -9.33 1.70
N GLY A 135 2.50 -9.17 0.90
CA GLY A 135 2.80 -7.94 0.18
C GLY A 135 4.27 -7.89 -0.23
N PRO A 136 4.72 -6.81 -0.88
CA PRO A 136 6.12 -6.62 -1.24
C PRO A 136 7.04 -6.41 -0.03
#